data_AF-B2IVI2-F1
#
_entry.id   AF-B2IVI2-F1
#
_cell.length_a   1.000
_cell.length_b   1.000
_cell.length_c   1.000
_cell.angle_alpha   90.00
_cell.angle_beta   90.00
_cell.angle_gamma   90.00
#
_symmetry.space_group_name_H-M   'P 1'
#
loop_
_entity.id
_entity.type
_entity.pdbx_description
1 polymer ?
#
loop_
_entity_poly.entity_id
_entity_poly.type
_entity_poly.pdbx_seq_one_letter_code
_entity_poly.pdbx_strand_id
1 'polypeptide(L)' 'MIIKLLKFEIAPHLRENFIHKDTQIWTTALAEYPGFLGKEVWIQPQRSYISYTEQSQLTKTKGKIPSFEGK' A
#
# COMPACT_ATOMS: atom_id res chain seq x y z
N MET A 1 -3.60 7.05 15.35
CA MET A 1 -3.88 6.12 14.23
C MET A 1 -3.83 6.96 12.95
N ILE A 2 -2.96 6.62 12.01
CA ILE A 2 -2.87 7.25 10.68
C ILE A 2 -3.40 6.25 9.65
N ILE A 3 -4.23 6.73 8.73
CA ILE A 3 -4.69 5.95 7.58
C ILE A 3 -4.26 6.70 6.32
N LYS A 4 -3.49 6.06 5.45
CA LYS A 4 -3.08 6.61 4.16
C LYS A 4 -3.84 5.90 3.05
N LEU A 5 -4.55 6.65 2.21
CA LEU A 5 -5.25 6.14 1.04
C LEU A 5 -4.41 6.39 -0.21
N LEU A 6 -4.05 5.32 -0.91
CA LEU A 6 -3.36 5.37 -2.20
C LEU A 6 -4.28 4.81 -3.29
N LYS A 7 -4.35 5.47 -4.44
CA LYS A 7 -5.16 5.02 -5.57
C LYS A 7 -4.27 4.84 -6.78
N PHE A 8 -4.36 3.70 -7.43
CA PHE A 8 -3.62 3.37 -8.64
C PHE A 8 -4.59 3.04 -9.76
N GLU A 9 -4.37 3.62 -10.93
CA GLU A 9 -5.06 3.26 -12.16
C GLU A 9 -4.26 2.15 -12.85
N ILE A 10 -4.88 0.98 -12.99
CA ILE A 10 -4.25 -0.24 -13.48
C ILE A 10 -5.21 -0.91 -14.45
N ALA A 11 -4.70 -1.26 -15.63
CA ALA A 11 -5.47 -2.00 -16.61
C ALA A 11 -5.96 -3.35 -16.01
N PRO A 12 -7.21 -3.77 -16.25
CA PRO A 12 -7.79 -4.95 -15.60
C PRO A 12 -6.94 -6.23 -15.70
N HIS A 13 -6.27 -6.43 -16.84
CA HIS A 13 -5.40 -7.59 -17.08
C HIS A 13 -4.09 -7.59 -16.28
N LEU A 14 -3.65 -6.44 -15.76
CA LEU A 14 -2.44 -6.32 -14.93
C LEU A 14 -2.74 -6.36 -13.44
N ARG A 15 -4.02 -6.30 -13.05
CA ARG A 15 -4.46 -6.18 -11.65
C ARG A 15 -3.90 -7.28 -10.75
N GLU A 16 -4.08 -8.53 -11.14
CA GLU A 16 -3.66 -9.67 -10.30
C GLU A 16 -2.15 -9.69 -10.12
N ASN A 17 -1.40 -9.49 -11.21
CA ASN A 17 0.05 -9.40 -11.17
C ASN A 17 0.52 -8.22 -10.31
N PHE A 18 -0.16 -7.07 -10.39
CA PHE A 18 0.14 -5.91 -9.55
C PHE A 18 -0.04 -6.23 -8.06
N ILE A 19 -1.17 -6.83 -7.68
CA ILE A 19 -1.46 -7.20 -6.29
C ILE A 19 -0.47 -8.27 -5.77
N HIS A 20 -0.10 -9.22 -6.64
CA HIS A 20 0.88 -10.24 -6.30
C HIS A 20 2.24 -9.60 -5.98
N LYS A 21 2.73 -8.72 -6.86
CA LYS A 21 4.00 -8.00 -6.66
C LYS A 21 3.95 -7.06 -5.47
N ASP A 22 2.84 -6.36 -5.27
CA ASP A 22 2.60 -5.52 -4.11
C ASP A 22 2.69 -6.31 -2.79
N THR A 23 2.14 -7.53 -2.77
CA THR A 23 2.24 -8.42 -1.61
C THR A 23 3.67 -8.88 -1.35
N GLN A 24 4.40 -9.25 -2.42
CA GLN A 24 5.78 -9.74 -2.29
C GLN A 24 6.78 -8.66 -1.91
N ILE A 25 6.63 -7.45 -2.47
CA ILE A 25 7.63 -6.38 -2.36
C ILE A 25 7.16 -5.36 -1.33
N TRP A 26 6.02 -4.73 -1.57
CA TRP A 26 5.63 -3.53 -0.83
C TRP A 26 5.09 -3.86 0.56
N THR A 27 4.29 -4.92 0.67
CA THR A 27 3.71 -5.36 1.94
C THR A 27 4.75 -5.94 2.86
N THR A 28 5.66 -6.75 2.31
CA THR A 28 6.82 -7.28 3.05
C THR A 28 7.66 -6.15 3.60
N ALA A 29 7.99 -5.15 2.78
CA ALA A 29 8.76 -3.99 3.23
C ALA A 29 8.01 -3.16 4.29
N LEU A 30 6.70 -2.93 4.12
CA LEU A 30 5.89 -2.19 5.10
C LEU A 30 5.75 -2.92 6.44
N ALA A 31 5.67 -4.25 6.42
CA ALA A 31 5.57 -5.07 7.63
C ALA A 31 6.82 -4.98 8.53
N GLU A 32 7.97 -4.62 7.97
CA GLU A 32 9.21 -4.41 8.73
C GLU A 32 9.21 -3.09 9.51
N TYR A 33 8.32 -2.14 9.19
CA TYR A 33 8.32 -0.82 9.82
C TYR A 33 7.60 -0.82 11.19
N PRO A 34 8.23 -0.27 12.24
CA PRO A 34 7.59 -0.11 13.55
C PRO A 34 6.35 0.79 13.46
N GLY A 35 5.19 0.22 13.75
CA GLY A 35 3.91 0.93 13.71
C GLY A 35 3.01 0.50 12.55
N PHE A 36 3.49 -0.29 11.59
CA PHE A 36 2.59 -0.87 10.59
C PHE A 36 1.56 -1.79 11.25
N LEU A 37 0.28 -1.52 11.00
CA LEU A 37 -0.83 -2.34 11.49
C LEU A 37 -1.35 -3.30 10.43
N GLY A 38 -1.32 -2.86 9.17
CA GLY A 38 -1.86 -3.61 8.07
C GLY A 38 -2.10 -2.74 6.85
N LYS A 39 -2.41 -3.41 5.73
CA LYS A 39 -2.92 -2.77 4.52
C LYS A 39 -4.21 -3.46 4.10
N GLU A 40 -5.13 -2.73 3.48
CA GLU A 40 -6.30 -3.32 2.82
C GLU A 40 -6.30 -2.93 1.34
N VAL A 41 -6.75 -3.85 0.49
CA VAL A 41 -6.79 -3.68 -0.96
C VAL A 41 -8.24 -3.70 -1.40
N TRP A 42 -8.69 -2.59 -1.98
CA TRP A 42 -10.05 -2.40 -2.47
C TRP A 42 -10.06 -2.51 -3.99
N ILE A 43 -10.69 -3.58 -4.45
CA ILE A 43 -10.83 -3.95 -5.85
C ILE A 43 -12.24 -3.59 -6.29
N GLN A 44 -12.36 -2.62 -7.20
CA GLN A 44 -13.62 -2.38 -7.88
C GLN A 44 -13.64 -3.14 -9.22
N PRO A 45 -14.60 -4.06 -9.45
CA PRO A 45 -14.63 -4.90 -10.65
C PRO A 45 -15.04 -4.11 -11.91
N GLN A 46 -15.76 -3.00 -11.76
CA GLN A 46 -16.26 -2.19 -12.88
C GLN A 46 -15.35 -1.01 -13.24
N ARG A 47 -14.30 -0.74 -12.47
CA ARG A 47 -13.41 0.41 -12.66
C ARG A 47 -11.96 -0.07 -12.77
N SER A 48 -11.18 0.58 -13.62
CA SER A 48 -9.75 0.29 -13.84
C SER A 48 -8.85 0.79 -12.71
N TYR A 49 -9.34 0.87 -11.47
CA TYR A 49 -8.53 1.30 -10.34
C TYR A 49 -8.52 0.30 -9.19
N ILE A 50 -7.43 0.35 -8.44
CA ILE A 50 -7.25 -0.33 -7.16
C ILE A 50 -6.98 0.77 -6.13
N SER A 51 -7.61 0.67 -4.97
CA SER A 51 -7.32 1.56 -3.83
C SER A 51 -6.67 0.76 -2.71
N TYR A 52 -5.64 1.31 -2.09
CA TYR A 52 -4.93 0.74 -0.96
C TYR A 52 -5.12 1.63 0.25
N THR A 53 -5.45 1.04 1.40
CA THR A 53 -5.43 1.72 2.69
C THR A 53 -4.29 1.15 3.52
N GLU A 54 -3.31 1.98 3.87
CA GLU A 54 -2.25 1.62 4.82
C GLU A 54 -2.62 2.16 6.20
N GLN A 55 -2.70 1.26 7.18
CA GLN A 55 -2.96 1.59 8.57
C GLN A 55 -1.65 1.56 9.34
N SER A 56 -1.33 2.67 10.00
CA SER A 56 -0.10 2.79 10.80
C SER A 56 -0.35 3.49 12.13
N GLN A 57 0.29 3.00 13.19
CA GLN A 57 0.39 3.67 14.48
C GLN A 57 1.44 4.77 14.40
N LEU A 58 1.15 5.90 15.04
CA LEU A 58 2.07 7.03 15.11
C LEU A 58 3.15 6.69 16.15
N THR A 59 4.15 5.92 15.74
CA THR A 59 5.31 5.59 16.57
C THR A 59 6.21 6.84 16.62
N LYS A 60 6.59 7.27 17.83
CA LYS A 60 7.60 8.33 18.01
C LYS A 60 9.00 7.79 17.67
N THR A 61 9.18 7.09 16.57
CA THR A 61 10.51 6.78 16.06
C THR A 61 10.96 7.98 15.23
N LYS A 62 11.95 8.72 15.75
CA LYS A 62 12.77 9.69 14.99
C LYS A 62 13.40 8.95 13.80
N GLY A 63 12.68 8.83 12.71
CA GLY A 63 13.15 8.13 11.52
C GLY A 63 12.24 8.49 10.37
N LYS A 64 12.78 9.24 9.41
CA LYS A 64 12.15 9.59 8.13
C LYS A 64 11.31 8.43 7.62
N ILE A 65 10.00 8.63 7.52
CA ILE A 65 9.15 7.80 6.66
C ILE A 65 9.67 8.04 5.24
N PRO A 66 10.17 7.02 4.50
CA PRO A 66 10.59 7.23 3.14
C PRO A 66 9.35 7.56 2.31
N SER A 67 9.34 8.76 1.72
CA SER A 67 8.45 9.10 0.63
C SER A 67 8.91 8.26 -0.57
N PHE A 68 8.27 7.10 -0.76
CA PHE A 68 8.39 6.37 -2.02
C PHE A 68 7.62 7.17 -3.08
N GLU A 69 8.27 8.18 -3.64
CA GLU A 69 7.90 8.72 -4.95
C GLU A 69 8.43 7.73 -5.99
N GLY A 70 7.49 7.03 -6.64
CA GLY A 70 7.81 6.17 -7.77
C GLY A 70 8.47 7.00 -8.86
N LYS A 71 9.70 6.64 -9.21
CA LYS A 71 10.34 7.02 -10.47
C LYS A 71 9.92 6.09 -11.58
#